data_AF-A0A941D7E6-F1
#
_entry.id   AF-A0A941D7E6-F1
#
_cell.length_a   1.000
_cell.length_b   1.000
_cell.length_c   1.000
_cell.angle_alpha   90.00
_cell.angle_beta   90.00
_cell.angle_gamma   90.00
#
_symmetry.space_group_name_H-M   'P 1'
#
loop_
_entity.id
_entity.type
_entity.pdbx_description
1 polymer ?
#
loop_
_entity_poly.entity_id
_entity_poly.type
_entity_poly.pdbx_seq_one_letter_code
_entity_poly.pdbx_strand_id
1 'polypeptide(L)'
;MAKTTDPALVEQLRRESEQTKEDAYPSGTTGRRPNRQKVYSVRLSAEEEAEVQRVAAAKHLPASTLVRSWILERLDRERSA
;
A
#
# COMPACT_ATOMS: atom_id res chain seq x y z
N MET A 1 0.91 -12.19 1.10
CA MET A 1 1.99 -13.17 0.85
C MET A 1 3.30 -12.41 0.75
N ALA A 2 4.24 -12.64 1.67
CA ALA A 2 5.58 -12.10 1.51
C ALA A 2 6.20 -12.78 0.28
N LYS A 3 6.68 -11.98 -0.69
CA LYS A 3 7.49 -12.53 -1.77
C LYS A 3 8.81 -12.94 -1.14
N THR A 4 9.11 -14.24 -1.12
CA THR A 4 10.40 -14.72 -0.65
C THR A 4 11.45 -14.26 -1.66
N THR A 5 12.23 -13.25 -1.30
CA THR A 5 13.33 -12.73 -2.14
C THR A 5 14.59 -13.54 -1.88
N ASP A 6 15.34 -13.85 -2.93
CA ASP A 6 16.63 -14.54 -2.85
C ASP A 6 17.62 -13.75 -1.95
N PRO A 7 18.15 -14.34 -0.86
CA PRO A 7 19.11 -13.68 0.02
C PRO A 7 20.36 -13.17 -0.68
N ALA A 8 20.85 -13.86 -1.71
CA ALA A 8 22.03 -13.44 -2.46
C ALA A 8 21.75 -12.15 -3.25
N LEU A 9 20.57 -12.05 -3.85
CA LEU A 9 20.11 -10.85 -4.55
C LEU A 9 19.96 -9.66 -3.59
N VAL A 10 19.44 -9.89 -2.38
CA VAL A 10 19.30 -8.83 -1.36
C VAL A 10 20.67 -8.27 -0.97
N GLU A 11 21.66 -9.14 -0.72
CA GLU A 11 23.01 -8.71 -0.34
C GLU A 11 23.73 -7.97 -1.47
N GLN A 12 23.55 -8.42 -2.72
CA GLN A 12 24.10 -7.73 -3.88
C GLN A 12 23.52 -6.32 -4.02
N LEU A 13 22.19 -6.19 -3.98
CA LEU A 13 21.51 -4.89 -4.08
C LEU A 13 21.91 -3.95 -2.94
N ARG A 14 22.10 -4.49 -1.73
CA ARG A 14 22.59 -3.72 -0.59
C ARG A 14 23.97 -3.15 -0.86
N ARG A 15 24.92 -3.98 -1.32
CA ARG A 15 26.29 -3.52 -1.62
C ARG A 15 26.32 -2.44 -2.69
N GLU A 16 25.57 -2.63 -3.78
CA GLU A 16 25.46 -1.64 -4.85
C GLU A 16 24.88 -0.31 -4.35
N SER A 17 23.84 -0.37 -3.52
CA SER A 17 23.23 0.81 -2.92
C SER A 17 24.17 1.55 -1.96
N GLU A 18 24.94 0.83 -1.14
CA GLU A 18 25.89 1.46 -0.22
C GLU A 18 27.06 2.13 -0.96
N GLN A 19 27.51 1.53 -2.06
CA GLN A 19 28.60 2.08 -2.87
C GLN A 19 28.19 3.36 -3.61
N THR A 20 26.92 3.49 -3.98
CA THR A 20 26.40 4.57 -4.84
C THR A 20 25.54 5.58 -4.08
N LYS A 21 25.51 5.52 -2.74
CA LYS A 21 24.62 6.34 -1.88
C LYS A 21 24.75 7.84 -2.10
N GLU A 22 25.97 8.31 -2.36
CA GLU A 22 26.29 9.72 -2.56
C GLU A 22 26.36 10.11 -4.04
N ASP A 23 26.19 9.15 -4.96
CA ASP A 23 26.24 9.44 -6.38
C ASP A 23 25.04 10.27 -6.80
N ALA A 24 25.28 11.21 -7.72
CA ALA A 24 24.20 11.97 -8.31
C ALA A 24 23.29 11.02 -9.10
N TYR A 25 21.97 11.21 -8.94
CA TYR A 25 21.01 10.51 -9.80
C TYR A 25 21.29 10.81 -11.28
N PRO A 26 21.10 9.83 -12.18
CA PRO A 26 21.26 10.05 -13.62
C PRO A 26 20.43 11.23 -14.12
N SER A 27 20.97 11.97 -15.10
CA SER A 27 20.28 13.11 -15.71
C SER A 27 18.92 12.71 -16.25
N GLY A 28 17.88 13.49 -15.94
CA GLY A 28 16.50 13.19 -16.35
C GLY A 28 15.72 12.31 -15.36
N THR A 29 16.31 11.92 -14.24
CA THR A 29 15.58 11.22 -13.16
C THR A 29 14.53 12.14 -12.54
N THR A 30 13.25 11.84 -12.76
CA THR A 30 12.14 12.52 -12.08
C THR A 30 11.69 11.71 -10.88
N GLY A 31 11.89 12.25 -9.68
CA GLY A 31 11.33 11.65 -8.46
C GLY A 31 9.81 11.75 -8.44
N ARG A 32 9.11 10.61 -8.50
CA ARG A 32 7.67 10.54 -8.24
C ARG A 32 7.46 10.06 -6.81
N ARG A 33 6.63 10.78 -6.05
CA ARG A 33 6.04 10.24 -4.81
C ARG A 33 4.64 9.73 -5.14
N PRO A 34 4.48 8.45 -5.52
CA PRO A 34 3.15 7.87 -5.63
C PRO A 34 2.44 7.97 -4.26
N ASN A 35 1.11 8.11 -4.27
CA ASN A 35 0.25 8.11 -3.07
C ASN A 35 0.26 9.39 -2.20
N ARG A 36 0.17 10.60 -2.79
CA ARG A 36 -0.13 11.86 -2.05
C ARG A 36 -1.58 11.94 -1.49
N GLN A 37 -2.16 10.82 -1.07
CA GLN A 37 -3.53 10.78 -0.56
C GLN A 37 -3.56 11.09 0.94
N LYS A 38 -4.69 11.63 1.43
CA LYS A 38 -4.94 11.79 2.86
C LYS A 38 -5.24 10.42 3.47
N VAL A 39 -4.63 10.14 4.62
CA VAL A 39 -4.85 8.90 5.38
C VAL A 39 -5.86 9.16 6.47
N TYR A 40 -6.88 8.31 6.56
CA TYR A 40 -7.81 8.26 7.69
C TYR A 40 -7.47 7.04 8.54
N SER A 41 -7.03 7.27 9.78
CA SER A 41 -6.79 6.20 10.75
C SER A 41 -8.07 5.92 11.53
N VAL A 42 -8.57 4.69 11.43
CA VAL A 42 -9.76 4.22 12.15
C VAL A 42 -9.32 3.19 13.19
N ARG A 43 -9.91 3.23 14.38
CA ARG A 43 -9.71 2.19 15.40
C ARG A 43 -10.76 1.12 15.18
N LEU A 44 -10.32 -0.10 14.90
CA LEU A 44 -11.15 -1.28 14.80
C LEU A 44 -10.78 -2.23 15.94
N SER A 45 -11.74 -2.99 16.45
CA SER A 45 -11.44 -4.16 17.25
C SER A 45 -10.75 -5.23 16.40
N ALA A 46 -10.16 -6.23 17.04
CA ALA A 46 -9.55 -7.35 16.32
C ALA A 46 -10.60 -8.13 15.50
N GLU A 47 -11.81 -8.27 16.04
CA GLU A 47 -12.92 -8.94 15.36
C GLU A 47 -13.41 -8.14 14.14
N GLU A 48 -13.53 -6.82 14.27
CA GLU A 48 -13.92 -5.94 13.17
C GLU A 48 -12.89 -5.97 12.03
N GLU A 49 -11.59 -5.92 12.36
CA GLU A 49 -10.53 -6.04 11.37
C GLU A 49 -10.57 -7.41 10.67
N ALA A 50 -10.72 -8.50 11.43
CA ALA A 50 -10.78 -9.85 10.89
C ALA A 50 -11.95 -10.02 9.91
N GLU A 51 -13.09 -9.41 10.21
CA GLU A 51 -14.26 -9.43 9.34
C GLU A 51 -14.00 -8.68 8.02
N VAL A 52 -13.39 -7.49 8.09
CA VAL A 52 -12.96 -6.76 6.88
C VAL A 52 -12.02 -7.61 6.03
N GLN A 53 -11.03 -8.24 6.64
CA GLN A 53 -10.06 -9.10 5.93
C GLN A 53 -10.75 -10.29 5.27
N ARG A 54 -11.69 -10.94 5.97
CA ARG A 54 -12.46 -12.08 5.46
C ARG A 54 -13.27 -11.70 4.23
N VAL A 55 -13.99 -10.57 4.28
CA VAL A 55 -14.79 -10.08 3.16
C VAL A 55 -13.92 -9.66 1.98
N ALA A 56 -12.78 -9.01 2.25
CA ALA A 56 -11.84 -8.59 1.23
C ALA A 56 -11.24 -9.81 0.49
N ALA A 57 -10.85 -10.84 1.23
CA ALA A 57 -10.34 -12.10 0.68
C ALA A 57 -11.39 -12.78 -0.21
N ALA A 58 -12.65 -12.88 0.25
CA ALA A 58 -13.74 -13.46 -0.54
C ALA A 58 -14.03 -12.70 -1.85
N LYS A 59 -13.71 -11.41 -1.89
CA LYS A 59 -13.85 -10.55 -3.09
C LYS A 59 -12.56 -10.44 -3.91
N HIS A 60 -11.49 -11.11 -3.50
CA HIS A 60 -10.15 -11.00 -4.12
C HIS A 60 -9.62 -9.55 -4.18
N LEU A 61 -9.92 -8.76 -3.16
CA LEU A 61 -9.49 -7.36 -3.05
C LEU A 61 -8.55 -7.18 -1.85
N PRO A 62 -7.59 -6.24 -1.90
CA PRO A 62 -6.92 -5.75 -0.71
C PRO A 62 -7.95 -5.12 0.25
N ALA A 63 -7.82 -5.36 1.56
CA ALA A 63 -8.72 -4.80 2.57
C ALA A 63 -8.84 -3.26 2.49
N SER A 64 -7.73 -2.56 2.25
CA SER A 64 -7.72 -1.10 2.05
C SER A 64 -8.53 -0.66 0.83
N THR A 65 -8.56 -1.47 -0.22
CA THR A 65 -9.35 -1.20 -1.43
C THR A 65 -10.83 -1.38 -1.15
N LEU A 66 -11.20 -2.46 -0.45
CA LEU A 66 -12.58 -2.72 -0.04
C LEU A 66 -13.13 -1.60 0.87
N VAL A 67 -12.41 -1.27 1.94
CA VAL A 67 -12.83 -0.22 2.88
C VAL A 67 -12.99 1.12 2.16
N ARG A 68 -12.07 1.45 1.25
CA ARG A 68 -12.18 2.67 0.44
C ARG A 68 -13.42 2.65 -0.45
N SER A 69 -13.76 1.52 -1.07
CA SER A 69 -14.96 1.45 -1.92
C SER A 69 -16.23 1.66 -1.10
N TRP A 70 -16.34 1.02 0.07
CA TRP A 70 -17.48 1.20 0.97
C TRP A 70 -17.65 2.65 1.45
N ILE A 71 -16.57 3.35 1.78
CA ILE A 71 -16.63 4.78 2.14
C ILE A 71 -17.19 5.60 0.98
N LEU A 72 -16.70 5.38 -0.24
CA LEU A 72 -17.16 6.13 -1.42
C LEU A 72 -18.61 5.81 -1.78
N GLU A 73 -19.00 4.54 -1.72
CA GLU A 73 -20.39 4.09 -1.93
C GLU A 73 -21.34 4.72 -0.91
N ARG A 74 -20.95 4.81 0.37
CA ARG A 74 -21.77 5.46 1.40
C ARG A 74 -21.90 6.96 1.14
N LEU A 75 -20.80 7.64 0.82
CA LEU A 75 -20.82 9.07 0.50
C LEU A 75 -21.69 9.39 -0.71
N ASP A 76 -21.72 8.50 -1.71
CA ASP A 76 -22.56 8.68 -2.88
C ASP A 76 -24.06 8.57 -2.55
N ARG A 77 -24.41 7.61 -1.68
CA ARG A 77 -25.79 7.49 -1.17
C ARG A 77 -26.23 8.72 -0.37
N GLU A 78 -25.37 9.27 0.48
CA GLU A 78 -25.67 10.49 1.24
C GLU A 78 -25.86 11.72 0.36
N ARG A 79 -25.17 11.79 -0.79
CA ARG A 79 -25.33 12.89 -1.76
C ARG A 79 -26.65 12.81 -2.53
N SER A 80 -27.16 11.60 -2.69
CA SER A 80 -28.34 11.30 -3.52
C SER A 80 -29.63 11.21 -2.71
N ALA A 81 -29.55 11.34 -1.38
CA ALA A 81 -30.67 11.38 -0.45
C ALA A 81 -31.14 12.83 -0.22
#